data_AF-A0A0E3KY02-F1
#
_entry.id   AF-A0A0E3KY02-F1
#
_cell.length_a   1.000
_cell.length_b   1.000
_cell.length_c   1.000
_cell.angle_alpha   90.00
_cell.angle_beta   90.00
_cell.angle_gamma   90.00
#
_symmetry.space_group_name_H-M   'P 1'
#
loop_
_entity.id
_entity.type
_entity.pdbx_description
1 polymer ?
#
loop_
_entity_poly.entity_id
_entity_poly.type
_entity_poly.pdbx_seq_one_letter_code
_entity_poly.pdbx_strand_id
1 'polypeptide(L)'
;MIDYIRSVLDVVAESPFVPLEEHAKKGVMAVEKLAEAMEAYCAGNYPILEERTEEIDKLEHEADKLKQKIRAGIPSSVKLPVNKKDLLSFLKQQDSIADYAQAAAYWMTLRPCKDVPDKIKEGFMELMGTSLKTARLYDELVGKLYKLLATSFSKEEIKETLTIIPEVEKLEHDVDVLETALLREIFENEDAIGGAGVCHLIGLVERIGGIADKSASAADRLRTMILRR
;
A
#
# COMPACT_ATOMS: atom_id res chain seq x y z
N MET A 1 -14.84 42.69 16.97
CA MET A 1 -13.84 41.63 17.15
C MET A 1 -14.66 40.41 17.56
N ILE A 2 -15.05 39.58 16.59
CA ILE A 2 -15.92 38.42 16.82
C ILE A 2 -14.98 37.21 16.92
N ASP A 3 -14.92 36.63 18.11
CA ASP A 3 -14.20 35.39 18.37
C ASP A 3 -14.76 34.26 17.50
N TYR A 4 -13.96 33.80 16.55
CA TYR A 4 -14.26 32.61 15.77
C TYR A 4 -13.76 31.40 16.55
N ILE A 5 -14.50 31.01 17.61
CA ILE A 5 -14.35 29.67 18.17
C ILE A 5 -14.93 28.71 17.12
N ARG A 6 -14.07 28.23 16.21
CA ARG A 6 -14.42 27.13 15.33
C ARG A 6 -14.77 25.93 16.21
N SER A 7 -15.93 25.33 15.95
CA SER A 7 -16.32 24.09 16.62
C SER A 7 -15.28 23.00 16.33
N VAL A 8 -15.02 22.11 17.28
CA VAL A 8 -14.22 20.89 17.02
C VAL A 8 -14.78 20.13 15.81
N LEU A 9 -16.10 20.17 15.61
CA LEU A 9 -16.76 19.57 14.45
C LEU A 9 -16.43 20.29 13.13
N ASP A 10 -16.24 21.61 13.12
CA ASP A 10 -15.84 22.37 11.93
C ASP A 10 -14.37 22.10 11.56
N VAL A 11 -13.52 21.84 12.56
CA VAL A 11 -12.12 21.40 12.36
C VAL A 11 -12.07 19.95 11.86
N VAL A 12 -13.03 19.11 12.24
CA VAL A 12 -13.15 17.70 11.83
C VAL A 12 -13.71 17.56 10.41
N ALA A 13 -14.66 18.41 10.00
CA ALA A 13 -15.27 18.37 8.66
C ALA A 13 -14.32 18.85 7.53
N GLU A 14 -13.32 19.66 7.85
CA GLU A 14 -12.25 20.10 6.92
C GLU A 14 -10.90 19.41 7.18
N SER A 15 -10.86 18.38 8.03
CA SER A 15 -9.64 17.70 8.44
C SER A 15 -8.98 16.98 7.26
N PRO A 16 -7.70 17.26 6.93
CA PRO A 16 -6.99 16.57 5.84
C PRO A 16 -6.76 15.09 6.13
N PHE A 17 -7.13 14.60 7.32
CA PHE A 17 -6.90 13.23 7.77
C PHE A 17 -8.00 12.24 7.36
N VAL A 18 -9.27 12.67 7.24
CA VAL A 18 -10.33 11.79 6.71
C VAL A 18 -10.02 11.35 5.27
N PRO A 19 -9.57 12.25 4.37
CA PRO A 19 -9.11 11.84 3.06
C PRO A 19 -7.86 10.94 3.08
N LEU A 20 -7.01 10.99 4.12
CA LEU A 20 -5.84 10.07 4.23
C LEU A 20 -6.28 8.63 4.47
N GLU A 21 -7.25 8.43 5.37
CA GLU A 21 -7.84 7.11 5.63
C GLU A 21 -8.54 6.58 4.37
N GLU A 22 -9.35 7.40 3.70
CA GLU A 22 -10.00 7.01 2.45
C GLU A 22 -8.98 6.65 1.36
N HIS A 23 -7.89 7.41 1.25
CA HIS A 23 -6.81 7.12 0.33
C HIS A 23 -6.09 5.80 0.67
N ALA A 24 -5.80 5.51 1.94
CA ALA A 24 -5.16 4.24 2.34
C ALA A 24 -6.04 3.05 1.94
N LYS A 25 -7.35 3.16 2.22
CA LYS A 25 -8.33 2.15 1.88
C LYS A 25 -8.40 1.88 0.39
N LYS A 26 -8.33 2.91 -0.46
CA LYS A 26 -8.25 2.74 -1.93
C LYS A 26 -6.99 1.98 -2.35
N GLY A 27 -5.85 2.27 -1.73
CA GLY A 27 -4.61 1.52 -1.94
C GLY A 27 -4.77 0.03 -1.60
N VAL A 28 -5.35 -0.29 -0.43
CA VAL A 28 -5.60 -1.70 -0.06
C VAL A 28 -6.59 -2.38 -0.98
N MET A 29 -7.67 -1.70 -1.38
CA MET A 29 -8.61 -2.26 -2.38
C MET A 29 -7.91 -2.59 -3.70
N ALA A 30 -6.95 -1.77 -4.15
CA ALA A 30 -6.16 -2.06 -5.34
C ALA A 30 -5.30 -3.33 -5.15
N VAL A 31 -4.70 -3.51 -3.98
CA VAL A 31 -3.94 -4.72 -3.62
C VAL A 31 -4.84 -5.96 -3.54
N GLU A 32 -6.08 -5.82 -3.04
CA GLU A 32 -7.07 -6.92 -3.02
C GLU A 32 -7.42 -7.36 -4.45
N LYS A 33 -7.64 -6.40 -5.35
CA LYS A 33 -7.86 -6.69 -6.77
C LYS A 33 -6.64 -7.26 -7.46
N LEU A 34 -5.43 -6.88 -7.05
CA LEU A 34 -4.21 -7.51 -7.52
C LEU A 34 -4.13 -8.98 -7.08
N ALA A 35 -4.55 -9.33 -5.87
CA ALA A 35 -4.58 -10.72 -5.44
C ALA A 35 -5.54 -11.56 -6.30
N GLU A 36 -6.74 -11.04 -6.61
CA GLU A 36 -7.67 -11.67 -7.56
C GLU A 36 -7.05 -11.80 -8.97
N ALA A 37 -6.31 -10.77 -9.41
CA ALA A 37 -5.59 -10.79 -10.68
C ALA A 37 -4.45 -11.82 -10.71
N MET A 38 -3.75 -12.02 -9.59
CA MET A 38 -2.67 -13.01 -9.46
C MET A 38 -3.22 -14.44 -9.54
N GLU A 39 -4.37 -14.70 -8.91
CA GLU A 39 -5.08 -15.98 -9.05
C GLU A 39 -5.45 -16.26 -10.51
N ALA A 40 -6.03 -15.26 -11.18
CA ALA A 40 -6.39 -15.36 -12.60
C ALA A 40 -5.16 -15.55 -13.49
N TYR A 41 -4.07 -14.83 -13.21
CA TYR A 41 -2.79 -14.98 -13.91
C TYR A 41 -2.27 -16.40 -13.78
N CYS A 42 -2.15 -16.94 -12.57
CA CYS A 42 -1.66 -18.29 -12.31
C CYS A 42 -2.55 -19.39 -12.93
N ALA A 43 -3.86 -19.16 -12.99
CA ALA A 43 -4.82 -20.05 -13.64
C ALA A 43 -4.87 -19.92 -15.18
N GLY A 44 -4.17 -18.95 -15.76
CA GLY A 44 -4.20 -18.66 -17.20
C GLY A 44 -5.52 -18.04 -17.68
N ASN A 45 -6.30 -17.45 -16.78
CA ASN A 45 -7.56 -16.78 -17.09
C ASN A 45 -7.35 -15.29 -17.40
N TYR A 46 -6.78 -15.02 -18.57
CA TYR A 46 -6.42 -13.66 -18.99
C TYR A 46 -7.59 -12.67 -19.09
N PRO A 47 -8.83 -13.07 -19.49
CA PRO A 47 -9.97 -12.17 -19.43
C PRO A 47 -10.25 -11.62 -18.03
N ILE A 48 -10.13 -12.46 -16.99
CA ILE A 48 -10.30 -11.99 -15.60
C ILE A 48 -9.12 -11.11 -15.17
N LEU A 49 -7.89 -11.45 -15.58
CA LEU A 49 -6.72 -10.59 -15.34
C LEU A 49 -6.92 -9.18 -15.93
N GLU A 50 -7.41 -9.08 -17.16
CA GLU A 50 -7.70 -7.79 -17.81
C GLU A 50 -8.80 -7.02 -17.04
N GLU A 51 -9.91 -7.68 -16.68
CA GLU A 51 -10.99 -7.07 -15.91
C GLU A 51 -10.49 -6.50 -14.56
N ARG A 52 -9.68 -7.28 -13.83
CA ARG A 52 -9.11 -6.83 -12.55
C ARG A 52 -8.08 -5.72 -12.73
N THR A 53 -7.30 -5.74 -13.81
CA THR A 53 -6.37 -4.66 -14.14
C THR A 53 -7.11 -3.34 -14.36
N GLU A 54 -8.24 -3.35 -15.09
CA GLU A 54 -9.07 -2.15 -15.26
C GLU A 54 -9.69 -1.63 -13.95
N GLU A 55 -10.02 -2.52 -13.01
CA GLU A 55 -10.50 -2.13 -11.69
C GLU A 55 -9.39 -1.48 -10.84
N ILE A 56 -8.19 -2.04 -10.90
CA ILE A 56 -7.01 -1.49 -10.22
C ILE A 56 -6.70 -0.09 -10.75
N ASP A 57 -6.75 0.11 -12.07
CA ASP A 57 -6.57 1.44 -12.69
C ASP A 57 -7.58 2.47 -12.19
N LYS A 58 -8.84 2.08 -12.05
CA LYS A 58 -9.89 2.97 -11.52
C LYS A 58 -9.59 3.34 -10.07
N LEU A 59 -9.13 2.39 -9.26
CA LEU A 59 -8.79 2.60 -7.85
C LEU A 59 -7.56 3.50 -7.67
N GLU A 60 -6.50 3.29 -8.47
CA GLU A 60 -5.32 4.17 -8.48
C GLU A 60 -5.71 5.59 -8.88
N HIS A 61 -6.51 5.75 -9.94
CA HIS A 61 -6.94 7.07 -10.38
C HIS A 61 -7.81 7.80 -9.33
N GLU A 62 -8.64 7.08 -8.59
CA GLU A 62 -9.38 7.62 -7.44
C GLU A 62 -8.45 7.99 -6.28
N ALA A 63 -7.43 7.18 -6.00
CA ALA A 63 -6.41 7.47 -4.99
C ALA A 63 -5.61 8.73 -5.34
N ASP A 64 -5.17 8.90 -6.59
CA ASP A 64 -4.46 10.12 -7.01
C ASP A 64 -5.34 11.36 -6.86
N LYS A 65 -6.63 11.30 -7.22
CA LYS A 65 -7.58 12.41 -6.97
C LYS A 65 -7.64 12.78 -5.49
N LEU A 66 -7.71 11.79 -4.60
CA LEU A 66 -7.69 12.03 -3.15
C LEU A 66 -6.37 12.66 -2.70
N LYS A 67 -5.23 12.18 -3.21
CA LYS A 67 -3.91 12.75 -2.95
C LYS A 67 -3.79 14.20 -3.40
N GLN A 68 -4.29 14.55 -4.59
CA GLN A 68 -4.31 15.94 -5.05
C GLN A 68 -5.21 16.80 -4.15
N LYS A 69 -6.37 16.28 -3.74
CA LYS A 69 -7.28 16.96 -2.79
C LYS A 69 -6.61 17.20 -1.43
N ILE A 70 -5.90 16.21 -0.89
CA ILE A 70 -5.14 16.34 0.37
C ILE A 70 -4.08 17.42 0.22
N ARG A 71 -3.27 17.39 -0.85
CA ARG A 71 -2.21 18.37 -1.10
C ARG A 71 -2.77 19.79 -1.23
N ALA A 72 -3.88 19.95 -1.95
CA ALA A 72 -4.58 21.23 -2.07
C ALA A 72 -5.09 21.76 -0.72
N GLY A 73 -5.42 20.86 0.20
CA GLY A 73 -5.83 21.15 1.58
C GLY A 73 -4.69 21.54 2.54
N ILE A 74 -3.42 21.50 2.09
CA ILE A 74 -2.24 21.89 2.90
C ILE A 74 -1.60 23.22 2.41
N PRO A 75 -2.32 24.35 2.24
CA PRO A 75 -1.67 25.64 1.96
C PRO A 75 -0.68 26.05 3.07
N SER A 76 0.31 26.88 2.73
CA SER A 76 1.34 27.35 3.67
C SER A 76 0.75 28.04 4.92
N SER A 77 -0.39 28.71 4.78
CA SER A 77 -1.09 29.44 5.84
C SER A 77 -1.88 28.59 6.85
N VAL A 78 -2.20 27.33 6.52
CA VAL A 78 -2.99 26.45 7.41
C VAL A 78 -2.12 25.91 8.55
N LYS A 79 -2.55 26.04 9.81
CA LYS A 79 -1.89 25.35 10.93
C LYS A 79 -2.49 23.95 11.06
N LEU A 80 -1.63 22.93 11.05
CA LEU A 80 -2.00 21.54 11.24
C LEU A 80 -1.47 21.05 12.60
N PRO A 81 -2.11 20.03 13.21
CA PRO A 81 -1.64 19.43 14.46
C PRO A 81 -0.41 18.52 14.28
N VAL A 82 0.17 18.49 13.07
CA VAL A 82 1.36 17.74 12.69
C VAL A 82 2.22 18.57 11.73
N ASN A 83 3.49 18.20 11.60
CA ASN A 83 4.38 18.80 10.62
C ASN A 83 3.94 18.49 9.17
N LYS A 84 3.78 19.53 8.34
CA LYS A 84 3.37 19.39 6.93
C LYS A 84 4.32 18.56 6.08
N LYS A 85 5.63 18.66 6.31
CA LYS A 85 6.64 17.90 5.56
C LYS A 85 6.55 16.42 5.88
N ASP A 86 6.33 16.09 7.16
CA ASP A 86 6.16 14.70 7.59
C ASP A 86 4.86 14.13 7.04
N LEU A 87 3.75 14.89 7.06
CA LEU A 87 2.49 14.51 6.43
C LEU A 87 2.62 14.24 4.92
N LEU A 88 3.30 15.11 4.18
CA LEU A 88 3.53 14.91 2.74
C LEU A 88 4.47 13.73 2.47
N SER A 89 5.46 13.51 3.33
CA SER A 89 6.35 12.34 3.24
C SER A 89 5.60 11.03 3.51
N PHE A 90 4.65 11.03 4.46
CA PHE A 90 3.76 9.92 4.73
C PHE A 90 2.86 9.62 3.53
N LEU A 91 2.14 10.63 3.04
CA LEU A 91 1.23 10.49 1.89
C LEU A 91 1.95 9.95 0.65
N LYS A 92 3.21 10.34 0.41
CA LYS A 92 3.99 9.82 -0.71
C LYS A 92 4.21 8.30 -0.63
N GLN A 93 4.47 7.75 0.55
CA GLN A 93 4.68 6.31 0.70
C GLN A 93 3.36 5.55 0.57
N GLN A 94 2.27 6.11 1.15
CA GLN A 94 0.93 5.54 1.05
C GLN A 94 0.43 5.45 -0.41
N ASP A 95 0.67 6.49 -1.20
CA ASP A 95 0.40 6.56 -2.65
C ASP A 95 1.05 5.42 -3.42
N SER A 96 2.32 5.15 -3.14
CA SER A 96 3.05 4.09 -3.81
C SER A 96 2.47 2.68 -3.61
N ILE A 97 1.63 2.44 -2.59
CA ILE A 97 0.97 1.14 -2.42
C ILE A 97 0.06 0.83 -3.64
N ALA A 98 -0.74 1.81 -4.06
CA ALA A 98 -1.60 1.67 -5.25
C ALA A 98 -0.78 1.64 -6.55
N ASP A 99 0.27 2.47 -6.64
CA ASP A 99 1.17 2.51 -7.81
C ASP A 99 1.80 1.13 -8.08
N TYR A 100 2.32 0.47 -7.03
CA TYR A 100 2.93 -0.85 -7.16
C TYR A 100 1.89 -1.92 -7.50
N ALA A 101 0.66 -1.82 -6.96
CA ALA A 101 -0.41 -2.73 -7.30
C ALA A 101 -0.77 -2.65 -8.80
N GLN A 102 -0.94 -1.44 -9.32
CA GLN A 102 -1.17 -1.18 -10.74
C GLN A 102 0.01 -1.66 -11.61
N ALA A 103 1.24 -1.33 -11.20
CA ALA A 103 2.42 -1.74 -11.94
C ALA A 103 2.55 -3.26 -12.03
N ALA A 104 2.24 -4.01 -10.96
CA ALA A 104 2.22 -5.47 -10.96
C ALA A 104 1.14 -6.03 -11.90
N ALA A 105 -0.06 -5.47 -11.87
CA ALA A 105 -1.17 -5.90 -12.74
C ALA A 105 -0.82 -5.75 -14.22
N TYR A 106 -0.34 -4.58 -14.63
CA TYR A 106 0.16 -4.38 -16.00
C TYR A 106 1.34 -5.27 -16.35
N TRP A 107 2.23 -5.54 -15.40
CA TRP A 107 3.39 -6.40 -15.65
C TRP A 107 2.98 -7.84 -15.98
N MET A 108 1.92 -8.36 -15.34
CA MET A 108 1.37 -9.68 -15.64
C MET A 108 0.78 -9.79 -17.05
N THR A 109 0.29 -8.69 -17.64
CA THR A 109 -0.26 -8.71 -19.01
C THR A 109 0.81 -8.80 -20.09
N LEU A 110 2.07 -8.49 -19.76
CA LEU A 110 3.18 -8.48 -20.72
C LEU A 110 3.63 -9.88 -21.15
N ARG A 111 3.43 -10.90 -20.31
CA ARG A 111 3.86 -12.27 -20.60
C ARG A 111 2.92 -13.31 -19.96
N PRO A 112 2.37 -14.24 -20.75
CA PRO A 112 1.52 -15.31 -20.21
C PRO A 112 2.28 -16.21 -19.24
N CYS A 113 1.56 -16.77 -18.26
CA CYS A 113 2.13 -17.66 -17.24
C CYS A 113 2.33 -19.12 -17.72
N LYS A 114 2.00 -19.43 -18.98
CA LYS A 114 1.85 -20.80 -19.48
C LYS A 114 3.08 -21.69 -19.22
N ASP A 115 4.27 -21.11 -19.38
CA ASP A 115 5.54 -21.83 -19.25
C ASP A 115 6.15 -21.69 -17.83
N VAL A 116 5.39 -21.15 -16.87
CA VAL A 116 5.82 -20.99 -15.48
C VAL A 116 5.52 -22.28 -14.70
N PRO A 117 6.51 -22.93 -14.08
CA PRO A 117 6.31 -24.07 -13.19
C PRO A 117 5.32 -23.79 -12.05
N ASP A 118 4.53 -24.80 -11.66
CA ASP A 118 3.49 -24.63 -10.63
C ASP A 118 4.06 -24.23 -9.27
N LYS A 119 5.25 -24.72 -8.90
CA LYS A 119 5.93 -24.33 -7.66
C LYS A 119 6.25 -22.83 -7.60
N ILE A 120 6.53 -22.20 -8.75
CA ILE A 120 6.74 -20.75 -8.83
C ILE A 120 5.40 -20.00 -8.70
N LYS A 121 4.32 -20.53 -9.29
CA LYS A 121 2.97 -19.97 -9.12
C LYS A 121 2.53 -20.02 -7.66
N GLU A 122 2.77 -21.13 -6.97
CA GLU A 122 2.52 -21.28 -5.53
C GLU A 122 3.29 -20.23 -4.73
N GLY A 123 4.57 -20.02 -5.04
CA GLY A 123 5.37 -18.97 -4.39
C GLY A 123 4.83 -17.55 -4.64
N PHE A 124 4.32 -17.25 -5.84
CA PHE A 124 3.65 -15.98 -6.10
C PHE A 124 2.36 -15.80 -5.28
N MET A 125 1.58 -16.87 -5.12
CA MET A 125 0.37 -16.84 -4.29
C MET A 125 0.71 -16.58 -2.81
N GLU A 126 1.77 -17.19 -2.30
CA GLU A 126 2.24 -16.96 -0.92
C GLU A 126 2.78 -15.54 -0.72
N LEU A 127 3.61 -15.06 -1.65
CA LEU A 127 4.14 -13.70 -1.66
C LEU A 127 3.00 -12.67 -1.69
N MET A 128 2.05 -12.83 -2.62
CA MET A 128 0.91 -11.94 -2.77
C MET A 128 0.00 -11.96 -1.52
N GLY A 129 -0.27 -13.13 -0.96
CA GLY A 129 -1.06 -13.26 0.26
C GLY A 129 -0.43 -12.53 1.45
N THR A 130 0.89 -12.63 1.61
CA THR A 130 1.63 -11.94 2.68
C THR A 130 1.68 -10.43 2.43
N SER A 131 1.97 -9.98 1.21
CA SER A 131 1.96 -8.55 0.86
C SER A 131 0.58 -7.91 1.08
N LEU A 132 -0.52 -8.60 0.74
CA LEU A 132 -1.88 -8.14 1.02
C LEU A 132 -2.15 -8.05 2.53
N LYS A 133 -1.67 -9.02 3.32
CA LYS A 133 -1.80 -8.98 4.77
C LYS A 133 -1.07 -7.77 5.37
N THR A 134 0.13 -7.46 4.88
CA THR A 134 0.88 -6.25 5.28
C THR A 134 0.09 -4.98 4.96
N ALA A 135 -0.46 -4.86 3.75
CA ALA A 135 -1.24 -3.70 3.33
C ALA A 135 -2.53 -3.52 4.18
N ARG A 136 -3.23 -4.61 4.51
CA ARG A 136 -4.42 -4.57 5.40
C ARG A 136 -4.07 -4.11 6.81
N LEU A 137 -2.98 -4.64 7.38
CA LEU A 137 -2.54 -4.21 8.72
C LEU A 137 -2.11 -2.73 8.72
N TYR A 138 -1.53 -2.26 7.62
CA TYR A 138 -1.26 -0.84 7.42
C TYR A 138 -2.56 0.00 7.38
N ASP A 139 -3.62 -0.44 6.70
CA ASP A 139 -4.92 0.27 6.72
C ASP A 139 -5.52 0.34 8.13
N GLU A 140 -5.39 -0.74 8.93
CA GLU A 140 -5.78 -0.71 10.34
C GLU A 140 -5.03 0.36 11.15
N LEU A 141 -3.72 0.51 10.90
CA LEU A 141 -2.89 1.56 11.50
C LEU A 141 -3.38 2.96 11.09
N VAL A 142 -3.64 3.18 9.79
CA VAL A 142 -4.13 4.47 9.29
C VAL A 142 -5.52 4.79 9.86
N GLY A 143 -6.39 3.79 10.01
CA GLY A 143 -7.72 3.95 10.63
C GLY A 143 -7.69 4.40 12.10
N LYS A 144 -6.53 4.40 12.77
CA LYS A 144 -6.36 4.99 14.11
C LYS A 144 -6.14 6.51 14.07
N LEU A 145 -5.88 7.11 12.90
CA LEU A 145 -5.61 8.55 12.76
C LEU A 145 -6.75 9.42 13.30
N TYR A 146 -8.00 9.09 12.96
CA TYR A 146 -9.16 9.80 13.50
C TYR A 146 -9.19 9.79 15.03
N LYS A 147 -8.96 8.64 15.65
CA LYS A 147 -8.94 8.47 17.12
C LYS A 147 -7.82 9.28 17.77
N LEU A 148 -6.63 9.30 17.15
CA LEU A 148 -5.51 10.15 17.58
C LEU A 148 -5.90 11.63 17.58
N LEU A 149 -6.58 12.11 16.54
CA LEU A 149 -7.00 13.52 16.46
C LEU A 149 -8.11 13.85 17.47
N ALA A 150 -9.13 12.99 17.57
CA ALA A 150 -10.25 13.19 18.48
C ALA A 150 -9.80 13.28 19.95
N THR A 151 -8.69 12.61 20.30
CA THR A 151 -8.11 12.62 21.64
C THR A 151 -6.95 13.62 21.80
N SER A 152 -6.72 14.49 20.80
CA SER A 152 -5.59 15.43 20.78
C SER A 152 -4.24 14.75 21.05
N PHE A 153 -4.06 13.55 20.48
CA PHE A 153 -2.87 12.70 20.62
C PHE A 153 -2.55 12.39 22.08
N SER A 154 -3.51 11.79 22.78
CA SER A 154 -3.30 11.32 24.15
C SER A 154 -2.14 10.29 24.20
N LYS A 155 -1.42 10.23 25.32
CA LYS A 155 -0.29 9.29 25.48
C LYS A 155 -0.70 7.83 25.29
N GLU A 156 -1.91 7.50 25.73
CA GLU A 156 -2.46 6.14 25.63
C GLU A 156 -2.76 5.76 24.18
N GLU A 157 -3.42 6.64 23.43
CA GLU A 157 -3.77 6.40 22.02
C GLU A 157 -2.54 6.32 21.11
N ILE A 158 -1.52 7.13 21.39
CA ILE A 158 -0.23 7.02 20.71
C ILE A 158 0.39 5.66 20.98
N LYS A 159 0.43 5.24 22.25
CA LYS A 159 1.01 3.96 22.62
C LYS A 159 0.28 2.81 21.93
N GLU A 160 -1.05 2.82 21.93
CA GLU A 160 -1.88 1.83 21.22
C GLU A 160 -1.54 1.83 19.73
N THR A 161 -1.57 2.99 19.07
CA THR A 161 -1.32 3.09 17.62
C THR A 161 0.08 2.60 17.24
N LEU A 162 1.10 2.97 18.01
CA LEU A 162 2.48 2.58 17.72
C LEU A 162 2.76 1.08 17.90
N THR A 163 1.88 0.33 18.57
CA THR A 163 2.04 -1.14 18.71
C THR A 163 1.77 -1.91 17.42
N ILE A 164 1.07 -1.31 16.45
CA ILE A 164 0.76 -1.95 15.16
C ILE A 164 2.00 -1.95 14.24
N ILE A 165 2.87 -0.94 14.38
CA ILE A 165 3.98 -0.72 13.44
C ILE A 165 5.00 -1.87 13.44
N PRO A 166 5.46 -2.40 14.60
CA PRO A 166 6.33 -3.58 14.62
C PRO A 166 5.74 -4.82 13.95
N GLU A 167 4.41 -4.98 13.97
CA GLU A 167 3.75 -6.09 13.29
C GLU A 167 3.72 -5.90 11.76
N VAL A 168 3.60 -4.65 11.28
CA VAL A 168 3.78 -4.32 9.84
C VAL A 168 5.22 -4.58 9.40
N GLU A 169 6.21 -4.11 10.17
CA GLU A 169 7.64 -4.33 9.92
C GLU A 169 7.98 -5.83 9.91
N LYS A 170 7.35 -6.62 10.78
CA LYS A 170 7.53 -8.08 10.78
C LYS A 170 6.98 -8.74 9.52
N LEU A 171 5.80 -8.34 9.05
CA LEU A 171 5.22 -8.91 7.83
C LEU A 171 6.00 -8.49 6.58
N GLU A 172 6.56 -7.29 6.55
CA GLU A 172 7.49 -6.87 5.49
C GLU A 172 8.76 -7.72 5.48
N HIS A 173 9.34 -8.02 6.65
CA HIS A 173 10.45 -8.97 6.73
C HIS A 173 10.07 -10.38 6.24
N ASP A 174 8.87 -10.87 6.58
CA ASP A 174 8.38 -12.16 6.08
C ASP A 174 8.25 -12.14 4.54
N VAL A 175 7.85 -11.01 3.95
CA VAL A 175 7.82 -10.81 2.48
C VAL A 175 9.22 -10.87 1.87
N ASP A 176 10.22 -10.20 2.44
CA ASP A 176 11.61 -10.25 1.95
C ASP A 176 12.16 -11.69 1.89
N VAL A 177 11.81 -12.50 2.90
CA VAL A 177 12.18 -13.92 2.95
C VAL A 177 11.52 -14.71 1.82
N LEU A 178 10.23 -14.45 1.56
CA LEU A 178 9.48 -15.06 0.45
C LEU A 178 10.01 -14.62 -0.92
N GLU A 179 10.34 -13.34 -1.10
CA GLU A 179 10.97 -12.85 -2.33
C GLU A 179 12.28 -13.59 -2.60
N THR A 180 13.14 -13.68 -1.59
CA THR A 180 14.44 -14.37 -1.73
C THR A 180 14.25 -15.84 -2.09
N ALA A 181 13.29 -16.53 -1.47
CA ALA A 181 13.00 -17.93 -1.76
C ALA A 181 12.44 -18.10 -3.19
N LEU A 182 11.50 -17.26 -3.60
CA LEU A 182 10.88 -17.32 -4.93
C LEU A 182 11.88 -16.98 -6.03
N LEU A 183 12.76 -16.00 -5.82
CA LEU A 183 13.84 -15.68 -6.75
C LEU A 183 14.78 -16.86 -6.96
N ARG A 184 15.16 -17.59 -5.90
CA ARG A 184 15.96 -18.81 -6.03
C ARG A 184 15.25 -19.87 -6.86
N GLU A 185 13.97 -20.10 -6.59
CA GLU A 185 13.15 -21.05 -7.36
C GLU A 185 13.09 -20.68 -8.85
N ILE A 186 12.92 -19.38 -9.16
CA ILE A 186 12.91 -18.89 -10.54
C ILE A 186 14.24 -19.19 -11.25
N PHE A 187 15.37 -18.94 -10.61
CA PHE A 187 16.69 -19.21 -11.20
C PHE A 187 17.00 -20.71 -11.31
N GLU A 188 16.55 -21.54 -10.37
CA GLU A 188 16.69 -23.00 -10.45
C GLU A 188 15.92 -23.60 -11.64
N ASN A 189 14.90 -22.89 -12.14
CA ASN A 189 14.07 -23.30 -13.29
C ASN A 189 14.37 -22.47 -14.56
N GLU A 190 15.51 -21.80 -14.65
CA GLU A 190 15.87 -20.95 -15.79
C GLU A 190 15.77 -21.67 -17.14
N ASP A 191 16.21 -22.93 -17.23
CA ASP A 191 16.18 -23.71 -18.47
C ASP A 191 14.75 -23.90 -19.02
N ALA A 192 13.75 -23.99 -18.14
CA ALA A 192 12.35 -24.14 -18.52
C ALA A 192 11.69 -22.78 -18.89
N ILE A 193 12.09 -21.71 -18.18
CA ILE A 193 11.46 -20.39 -18.28
C ILE A 193 12.10 -19.53 -19.39
N GLY A 194 13.40 -19.74 -19.63
CA GLY A 194 14.27 -18.91 -20.45
C GLY A 194 14.64 -17.57 -19.79
N GLY A 195 15.81 -17.02 -20.12
CA GLY A 195 16.31 -15.80 -19.49
C GLY A 195 15.37 -14.58 -19.57
N ALA A 196 14.63 -14.42 -20.68
CA ALA A 196 13.62 -13.36 -20.79
C ALA A 196 12.44 -13.57 -19.82
N GLY A 197 12.04 -14.82 -19.61
CA GLY A 197 11.01 -15.16 -18.63
C GLY A 197 11.51 -14.95 -17.20
N VAL A 198 12.77 -15.31 -16.90
CA VAL A 198 13.39 -15.04 -15.59
C VAL A 198 13.39 -13.54 -15.29
N CYS A 199 13.83 -12.70 -16.21
CA CYS A 199 13.79 -11.23 -16.05
C CYS A 199 12.37 -10.71 -15.84
N HIS A 200 11.38 -11.26 -16.55
CA HIS A 200 9.97 -10.90 -16.34
C HIS A 200 9.49 -11.28 -14.93
N LEU A 201 9.77 -12.50 -14.48
CA LEU A 201 9.33 -12.96 -13.17
C LEU A 201 10.02 -12.21 -12.03
N ILE A 202 11.32 -11.88 -12.13
CA ILE A 202 12.02 -11.02 -11.16
C ILE A 202 11.29 -9.68 -11.02
N GLY A 203 10.96 -9.04 -12.15
CA GLY A 203 10.23 -7.78 -12.13
C GLY A 203 8.84 -7.89 -11.51
N LEU A 204 8.19 -9.05 -11.59
CA LEU A 204 6.92 -9.29 -10.92
C LEU A 204 7.09 -9.45 -9.41
N VAL A 205 8.11 -10.20 -8.97
CA VAL A 205 8.46 -10.36 -7.54
C VAL A 205 8.68 -8.99 -6.90
N GLU A 206 9.59 -8.18 -7.45
CA GLU A 206 9.94 -6.85 -6.93
C GLU A 206 8.73 -5.92 -6.80
N ARG A 207 7.76 -6.03 -7.71
CA ARG A 207 6.54 -5.20 -7.68
C ARG A 207 5.59 -5.63 -6.57
N ILE A 208 5.47 -6.94 -6.32
CA ILE A 208 4.62 -7.46 -5.25
C ILE A 208 5.27 -7.23 -3.88
N GLY A 209 6.58 -7.43 -3.75
CA GLY A 209 7.32 -7.11 -2.52
C GLY A 209 7.28 -5.62 -2.19
N GLY A 210 7.37 -4.77 -3.22
CA GLY A 210 7.25 -3.32 -3.09
C GLY A 210 5.96 -2.84 -2.39
N ILE A 211 4.86 -3.61 -2.44
CA ILE A 211 3.63 -3.28 -1.71
C ILE A 211 3.86 -3.34 -0.20
N ALA A 212 4.56 -4.38 0.29
CA ALA A 212 4.86 -4.56 1.70
C ALA A 212 5.88 -3.51 2.18
N ASP A 213 6.96 -3.30 1.42
CA ASP A 213 7.97 -2.26 1.68
C ASP A 213 7.32 -0.87 1.79
N LYS A 214 6.43 -0.51 0.86
CA LYS A 214 5.76 0.79 0.89
C LYS A 214 4.76 0.92 2.03
N SER A 215 4.09 -0.17 2.41
CA SER A 215 3.22 -0.21 3.59
C SER A 215 4.03 0.01 4.89
N ALA A 216 5.16 -0.68 5.05
CA ALA A 216 6.05 -0.51 6.21
C ALA A 216 6.70 0.88 6.23
N SER A 217 7.18 1.36 5.09
CA SER A 217 7.72 2.71 4.93
C SER A 217 6.68 3.78 5.29
N ALA A 218 5.43 3.63 4.86
CA ALA A 218 4.36 4.54 5.22
C ALA A 218 4.04 4.49 6.72
N ALA A 219 4.01 3.30 7.33
CA ALA A 219 3.84 3.13 8.77
C ALA A 219 4.94 3.85 9.58
N ASP A 220 6.21 3.76 9.16
CA ASP A 220 7.31 4.47 9.83
C ASP A 220 7.25 6.00 9.63
N ARG A 221 6.79 6.48 8.47
CA ARG A 221 6.52 7.92 8.28
C ARG A 221 5.41 8.41 9.19
N LEU A 222 4.37 7.61 9.41
CA LEU A 222 3.32 7.90 10.37
C LEU A 222 3.88 7.92 11.81
N ARG A 223 4.71 6.95 12.20
CA ARG A 223 5.45 6.97 13.49
C ARG A 223 6.18 8.30 13.68
N THR A 224 6.97 8.69 12.68
CA THR A 224 7.76 9.93 12.70
C THR A 224 6.85 11.15 12.86
N MET A 225 5.76 11.22 12.09
CA MET A 225 4.80 12.32 12.15
C MET A 225 4.14 12.42 13.52
N ILE A 226 3.75 11.29 14.13
CA ILE A 226 3.15 11.26 15.46
C ILE A 226 4.15 11.73 16.51
N LEU A 227 5.39 11.25 16.48
CA LEU A 227 6.39 11.56 17.51
C LEU A 227 6.96 12.99 17.43
N ARG A 228 6.88 13.63 16.25
CA ARG A 228 7.39 15.00 15.99
C ARG A 228 6.30 16.07 15.88
N ARG A 229 5.05 15.72 16.16
CA ARG A 229 3.89 16.60 16.06
C ARG A 229 4.04 17.91 16.85
#